data_AF-A0A932NKV2-F1
#
_entry.id   AF-A0A932NKV2-F1
#
_cell.length_a   1.000
_cell.length_b   1.000
_cell.length_c   1.000
_cell.angle_alpha   90.00
_cell.angle_beta   90.00
_cell.angle_gamma   90.00
#
_symmetry.space_group_name_H-M   'P 1'
#
loop_
_entity.id
_entity.type
_entity.pdbx_description
1 polymer ?
#
loop_
_entity_poly.entity_id
_entity_poly.type
_entity_poly.pdbx_seq_one_letter_code
_entity_poly.pdbx_strand_id
1 'polypeptide(L)'
;MQDALPKTSENLSAISLVIPDFGNLQIEPKHIFTFADGILGFEDLTEFILINEESTSPFRWLVSIQKPSIGFPLLSPWHIELTYEPNIDYDLACHSLFVVVTLADEQKRMTANMKAPILLNTDEQTGKQIILTSGNYQAEYIIGNSSDPNSSQLGTDEIHRKIFTAQFGEIEIPSGNIINFPKGVLGFPELKEFVIISDEETAPFNWLISLEQPSIGFPLLSPWMLDMEYDLRNNFNPDYNAAFVIITIRAANRGMTANMKAPIIIDVIKQLGEQIILSSDKYSPEFAVNSK
;
A
#
# COMPACT_ATOMS: atom_id res chain seq x y z
N MET A 1 -28.14 23.30 -42.72
CA MET A 1 -26.91 23.42 -41.91
C MET A 1 -27.12 22.60 -40.66
N GLN A 2 -26.71 21.34 -40.70
CA GLN A 2 -26.38 20.48 -39.56
C GLN A 2 -25.82 19.20 -40.14
N ASP A 3 -24.50 19.20 -40.35
CA ASP A 3 -23.74 18.01 -40.65
C ASP A 3 -23.71 17.16 -39.38
N ALA A 4 -24.34 15.99 -39.43
CA ALA A 4 -24.19 14.97 -38.42
C ALA A 4 -22.82 14.29 -38.64
N LEU A 5 -21.92 14.45 -37.67
CA LEU A 5 -20.66 13.71 -37.59
C LEU A 5 -20.96 12.19 -37.57
N PRO A 6 -20.24 11.37 -38.36
CA PRO A 6 -20.35 9.94 -38.25
C PRO A 6 -19.72 9.48 -36.93
N LYS A 7 -20.53 8.86 -36.05
CA LYS A 7 -20.02 8.01 -34.97
C LYS A 7 -19.46 6.74 -35.60
N THR A 8 -18.17 6.72 -35.92
CA THR A 8 -17.43 5.48 -36.15
C THR A 8 -17.04 4.90 -34.80
N SER A 9 -17.81 3.94 -34.31
CA SER A 9 -17.30 2.95 -33.36
C SER A 9 -16.37 2.04 -34.14
N GLU A 10 -15.08 2.38 -34.20
CA GLU A 10 -14.07 1.43 -34.63
C GLU A 10 -14.08 0.26 -33.66
N ASN A 11 -14.36 -0.91 -34.19
CA ASN A 11 -14.33 -2.17 -33.47
C ASN A 11 -12.85 -2.51 -33.24
N LEU A 12 -12.25 -1.91 -32.20
CA LEU A 12 -10.86 -2.16 -31.85
C LEU A 12 -10.75 -3.60 -31.33
N SER A 13 -10.19 -4.47 -32.16
CA SER A 13 -9.95 -5.88 -31.83
C SER A 13 -8.88 -6.00 -30.74
N ALA A 14 -9.00 -7.03 -29.88
CA ALA A 14 -7.98 -7.34 -28.90
C ALA A 14 -6.60 -7.54 -29.56
N ILE A 15 -5.55 -7.06 -28.89
CA ILE A 15 -4.15 -7.17 -29.32
C ILE A 15 -3.52 -8.36 -28.61
N SER A 16 -2.80 -9.20 -29.35
CA SER A 16 -2.01 -10.30 -28.76
C SER A 16 -0.56 -9.84 -28.60
N LEU A 17 -0.04 -9.82 -27.36
CA LEU A 17 1.35 -9.46 -27.07
C LEU A 17 2.03 -10.53 -26.23
N VAL A 18 3.28 -10.83 -26.57
CA VAL A 18 4.16 -11.63 -25.72
C VAL A 18 4.91 -10.67 -24.80
N ILE A 19 4.65 -10.79 -23.51
CA ILE A 19 5.24 -9.98 -22.48
C ILE A 19 6.26 -10.84 -21.73
N PRO A 20 7.51 -10.38 -21.54
CA PRO A 20 8.50 -11.08 -20.73
C PRO A 20 7.93 -11.40 -19.35
N ASP A 21 8.24 -12.59 -18.84
CA ASP A 21 7.79 -13.12 -17.54
C ASP A 21 6.27 -13.36 -17.39
N PHE A 22 5.43 -12.80 -18.26
CA PHE A 22 3.96 -12.95 -18.25
C PHE A 22 3.38 -13.75 -19.43
N GLY A 23 4.21 -14.07 -20.43
CA GLY A 23 3.79 -14.91 -21.56
C GLY A 23 2.91 -14.17 -22.57
N ASN A 24 2.05 -14.91 -23.28
CA ASN A 24 1.17 -14.31 -24.29
C ASN A 24 -0.15 -13.86 -23.68
N LEU A 25 -0.45 -12.57 -23.77
CA LEU A 25 -1.67 -11.96 -23.27
C LEU A 25 -2.54 -11.44 -24.42
N GLN A 26 -3.85 -11.61 -24.28
CA GLN A 26 -4.85 -10.95 -25.10
C GLN A 26 -5.33 -9.69 -24.39
N ILE A 27 -5.06 -8.53 -24.98
CA ILE A 27 -5.30 -7.23 -24.39
C ILE A 27 -6.47 -6.59 -25.12
N GLU A 28 -7.59 -6.44 -24.42
CA GLU A 28 -8.70 -5.64 -24.91
C GLU A 28 -8.36 -4.14 -24.80
N PRO A 29 -8.78 -3.29 -25.76
CA PRO A 29 -8.50 -1.86 -25.75
C PRO A 29 -8.91 -1.14 -24.46
N LYS A 30 -9.98 -1.62 -23.82
CA LYS A 30 -10.50 -1.07 -22.55
C LYS A 30 -9.56 -1.24 -21.35
N HIS A 31 -8.49 -2.02 -21.48
CA HIS A 31 -7.47 -2.23 -20.44
C HIS A 31 -6.19 -1.43 -20.69
N ILE A 32 -6.15 -0.62 -21.76
CA ILE A 32 -4.97 0.15 -22.15
C ILE A 32 -5.08 1.54 -21.56
N PHE A 33 -4.15 1.88 -20.66
CA PHE A 33 -3.99 3.22 -20.13
C PHE A 33 -3.15 4.09 -21.07
N THR A 34 -3.65 5.30 -21.37
CA THR A 34 -2.94 6.31 -22.16
C THR A 34 -2.24 7.32 -21.26
N PHE A 35 -0.94 7.50 -21.45
CA PHE A 35 -0.09 8.48 -20.77
C PHE A 35 0.30 9.57 -21.77
N ALA A 36 -0.34 10.75 -21.68
CA ALA A 36 -0.16 11.82 -22.66
C ALA A 36 1.31 12.31 -22.77
N ASP A 37 2.01 12.33 -21.64
CA ASP A 37 3.41 12.75 -21.54
C ASP A 37 4.38 11.55 -21.36
N GLY A 38 3.86 10.32 -21.47
CA GLY A 38 4.58 9.09 -21.15
C GLY A 38 4.95 8.97 -19.67
N ILE A 39 6.07 8.30 -19.40
CA ILE A 39 6.66 8.12 -18.07
C ILE A 39 8.06 8.75 -18.08
N LEU A 40 8.53 9.30 -16.96
CA LEU A 40 9.86 9.94 -16.90
C LEU A 40 10.97 8.99 -17.37
N GLY A 41 11.77 9.45 -18.33
CA GLY A 41 12.83 8.68 -19.00
C GLY A 41 12.33 7.76 -20.13
N PHE A 42 11.02 7.70 -20.36
CA PHE A 42 10.33 6.93 -21.39
C PHE A 42 9.18 7.75 -21.98
N GLU A 43 9.42 9.02 -22.26
CA GLU A 43 8.40 9.99 -22.73
C GLU A 43 7.82 9.61 -24.10
N ASP A 44 8.50 8.75 -24.85
CA ASP A 44 8.04 8.20 -26.13
C ASP A 44 7.05 7.03 -25.97
N LEU A 45 6.99 6.41 -24.79
CA LEU A 45 6.06 5.33 -24.47
C LEU A 45 4.82 5.92 -23.80
N THR A 46 3.68 5.78 -24.45
CA THR A 46 2.41 6.43 -24.08
C THR A 46 1.26 5.45 -23.86
N GLU A 47 1.43 4.17 -24.15
CA GLU A 47 0.37 3.16 -23.99
C GLU A 47 0.86 2.01 -23.12
N PHE A 48 0.11 1.76 -22.03
CA PHE A 48 0.47 0.78 -21.01
C PHE A 48 -0.71 -0.08 -20.61
N ILE A 49 -0.43 -1.27 -20.09
CA ILE A 49 -1.40 -2.11 -19.39
C ILE A 49 -0.95 -2.30 -17.95
N LEU A 50 -1.92 -2.54 -17.06
CA LEU A 50 -1.66 -2.95 -15.69
C LEU A 50 -1.89 -4.46 -15.55
N ILE A 51 -0.82 -5.22 -15.32
CA ILE A 51 -0.87 -6.66 -15.06
C ILE A 51 -0.98 -6.88 -13.56
N ASN A 52 -1.98 -7.68 -13.16
CA ASN A 52 -2.25 -8.06 -11.78
C ASN A 52 -2.27 -9.60 -11.68
N GLU A 53 -1.10 -10.19 -11.40
CA GLU A 53 -0.90 -11.64 -11.28
C GLU A 53 -0.66 -12.02 -9.81
N GLU A 54 -1.32 -13.08 -9.34
CA GLU A 54 -1.21 -13.53 -7.95
C GLU A 54 0.24 -13.87 -7.55
N SER A 55 1.01 -14.43 -8.49
CA SER A 55 2.41 -14.82 -8.28
C SER A 55 3.36 -13.64 -8.02
N THR A 56 2.95 -12.43 -8.41
CA THR A 56 3.71 -11.20 -8.20
C THR A 56 3.13 -10.33 -7.08
N SER A 57 2.01 -10.72 -6.47
CA SER A 57 1.39 -9.99 -5.36
C SER A 57 2.38 -9.75 -4.21
N PRO A 58 2.43 -8.55 -3.61
CA PRO A 58 1.52 -7.41 -3.79
C PRO A 58 1.91 -6.46 -4.95
N PHE A 59 2.92 -6.78 -5.75
CA PHE A 59 3.34 -5.96 -6.88
C PHE A 59 2.38 -6.11 -8.06
N ARG A 60 2.14 -5.00 -8.75
CA ARG A 60 1.52 -4.96 -10.08
C ARG A 60 2.56 -4.55 -11.10
N TRP A 61 2.32 -4.81 -12.37
CA TRP A 61 3.28 -4.46 -13.42
C TRP A 61 2.63 -3.53 -14.44
N LEU A 62 3.17 -2.33 -14.58
CA LEU A 62 2.79 -1.39 -15.64
C LEU A 62 3.70 -1.65 -16.84
N VAL A 63 3.15 -2.25 -17.89
CA VAL A 63 3.92 -2.72 -19.05
C VAL A 63 3.55 -1.93 -20.29
N SER A 64 4.55 -1.44 -21.02
CA SER A 64 4.33 -0.74 -22.28
C SER A 64 3.88 -1.73 -23.36
N ILE A 65 2.79 -1.41 -24.08
CA ILE A 65 2.38 -2.22 -25.23
C ILE A 65 3.18 -1.88 -26.51
N GLN A 66 3.73 -0.67 -26.57
CA GLN A 66 4.60 -0.22 -27.67
C GLN A 66 5.98 -0.88 -27.59
N LYS A 67 6.45 -1.18 -26.36
CA LYS A 67 7.70 -1.90 -26.11
C LYS A 67 7.54 -2.89 -24.94
N PRO A 68 7.01 -4.11 -25.19
CA PRO A 68 6.71 -5.10 -24.15
C PRO A 68 7.88 -5.50 -23.24
N SER A 69 9.11 -5.23 -23.63
CA SER A 69 10.29 -5.44 -22.78
C SER A 69 10.46 -4.39 -21.67
N ILE A 70 9.66 -3.33 -21.68
CA ILE A 70 9.66 -2.26 -20.66
C ILE A 70 8.44 -2.45 -19.77
N GLY A 71 8.71 -2.79 -18.51
CA GLY A 71 7.71 -2.92 -17.46
C GLY A 71 8.22 -2.34 -16.16
N PHE A 72 7.32 -1.69 -15.42
CA PHE A 72 7.61 -1.06 -14.14
C PHE A 72 6.88 -1.84 -13.04
N PRO A 73 7.61 -2.37 -12.05
CA PRO A 73 6.99 -2.90 -10.84
C PRO A 73 6.34 -1.73 -10.11
N LEU A 74 5.07 -1.88 -9.80
CA LEU A 74 4.24 -0.92 -9.08
C LEU A 74 3.85 -1.50 -7.74
N LEU A 75 3.83 -0.65 -6.73
CA LEU A 75 3.29 -0.97 -5.41
C LEU A 75 2.40 0.18 -4.94
N SER A 76 1.32 -0.15 -4.24
CA SER A 76 0.57 0.87 -3.51
C SER A 76 1.51 1.55 -2.50
N PRO A 77 1.59 2.89 -2.46
CA PRO A 77 2.51 3.59 -1.57
C PRO A 77 2.23 3.29 -0.09
N TRP A 78 0.99 2.98 0.26
CA TRP A 78 0.60 2.64 1.62
C TRP A 78 1.06 1.25 2.09
N HIS A 79 1.53 0.38 1.19
CA HIS A 79 2.28 -0.81 1.61
C HIS A 79 3.70 -0.47 2.11
N ILE A 80 4.18 0.75 1.84
CA ILE A 80 5.53 1.22 2.19
C ILE A 80 5.46 2.21 3.35
N GLU A 81 4.66 3.27 3.18
CA GLU A 81 4.44 4.32 4.18
C GLU A 81 2.93 4.53 4.33
N LEU A 82 2.38 4.12 5.47
CA LEU A 82 0.94 4.22 5.76
C LEU A 82 0.46 5.67 5.79
N THR A 83 1.35 6.61 6.09
CA THR A 83 1.05 8.05 6.16
C THR A 83 1.39 8.77 4.85
N TYR A 84 1.51 8.03 3.74
CA TYR A 84 1.78 8.64 2.44
C TYR A 84 0.61 9.50 1.99
N GLU A 85 0.87 10.80 1.86
CA GLU A 85 -0.10 11.82 1.47
C GLU A 85 0.51 12.73 0.41
N PRO A 86 0.31 12.42 -0.87
CA PRO A 86 0.93 13.15 -1.97
C PRO A 86 0.39 14.59 -2.16
N ASN A 87 -0.67 14.98 -1.45
CA ASN A 87 -1.37 16.27 -1.62
C ASN A 87 -1.66 16.60 -3.09
N ILE A 88 -2.19 15.61 -3.82
CA ILE A 88 -2.67 15.74 -5.20
C ILE A 88 -4.18 15.59 -5.21
N ASP A 89 -4.84 16.16 -6.22
CA ASP A 89 -6.27 15.94 -6.44
C ASP A 89 -6.49 14.58 -7.13
N TYR A 90 -7.20 13.68 -6.47
CA TYR A 90 -7.59 12.38 -7.02
C TYR A 90 -8.88 11.88 -6.39
N ASP A 91 -9.69 11.20 -7.20
CA ASP A 91 -10.94 10.55 -6.79
C ASP A 91 -10.75 9.03 -6.73
N LEU A 92 -10.82 8.48 -5.54
CA LEU A 92 -10.62 7.05 -5.28
C LEU A 92 -11.68 6.13 -5.88
N ALA A 93 -12.81 6.67 -6.34
CA ALA A 93 -13.81 5.87 -7.06
C ALA A 93 -13.29 5.41 -8.44
N CYS A 94 -12.44 6.21 -9.07
CA CYS A 94 -11.94 5.98 -10.41
C CYS A 94 -10.41 6.06 -10.53
N HIS A 95 -9.70 6.41 -9.46
CA HIS A 95 -8.25 6.49 -9.48
C HIS A 95 -7.58 5.36 -8.70
N SER A 96 -6.44 4.90 -9.21
CA SER A 96 -5.52 4.02 -8.51
C SER A 96 -4.14 4.67 -8.45
N LEU A 97 -3.55 4.68 -7.26
CA LEU A 97 -2.26 5.33 -7.00
C LEU A 97 -1.19 4.29 -6.71
N PHE A 98 -0.07 4.39 -7.40
CA PHE A 98 1.08 3.51 -7.25
C PHE A 98 2.37 4.30 -7.18
N VAL A 99 3.42 3.67 -6.67
CA VAL A 99 4.80 4.14 -6.82
C VAL A 99 5.60 3.10 -7.59
N VAL A 100 6.55 3.57 -8.39
CA VAL A 100 7.47 2.69 -9.12
C VAL A 100 8.49 2.15 -8.14
N VAL A 101 8.71 0.83 -8.18
CA VAL A 101 9.66 0.11 -7.34
C VAL A 101 10.86 -0.34 -8.16
N THR A 102 12.06 -0.10 -7.65
CA THR A 102 13.28 -0.74 -8.12
C THR A 102 13.45 -2.04 -7.34
N LEU A 103 13.28 -3.18 -8.02
CA LEU A 103 13.53 -4.49 -7.44
C LEU A 103 15.03 -4.72 -7.37
N ALA A 104 15.57 -4.85 -6.15
CA ALA A 104 16.98 -5.17 -5.89
C ALA A 104 18.00 -4.28 -6.63
N ASP A 105 18.42 -3.19 -6.00
CA ASP A 105 19.55 -2.35 -6.43
C ASP A 105 20.89 -3.12 -6.41
N GLU A 106 21.99 -2.44 -6.74
CA GLU A 106 23.34 -3.02 -6.73
C GLU A 106 23.74 -3.63 -5.37
N GLN A 107 23.09 -3.19 -4.28
CA GLN A 107 23.27 -3.67 -2.92
C GLN A 107 22.17 -4.67 -2.49
N LYS A 108 21.32 -5.13 -3.43
CA LYS A 108 20.17 -6.03 -3.23
C LYS A 108 19.05 -5.46 -2.35
N ARG A 109 18.91 -4.14 -2.28
CA ARG A 109 17.82 -3.46 -1.57
C ARG A 109 16.68 -3.14 -2.53
N MET A 110 15.44 -3.14 -2.06
CA MET A 110 14.32 -2.62 -2.85
C MET A 110 14.13 -1.15 -2.52
N THR A 111 13.87 -0.32 -3.53
CA THR A 111 13.55 1.10 -3.33
C THR A 111 12.27 1.49 -4.06
N ALA A 112 11.58 2.53 -3.61
CA ALA A 112 10.41 3.09 -4.27
C ALA A 112 10.59 4.59 -4.52
N ASN A 113 10.05 5.06 -5.64
CA ASN A 113 9.97 6.48 -5.94
C ASN A 113 8.70 7.09 -5.34
N MET A 114 8.78 7.44 -4.05
CA MET A 114 7.69 8.08 -3.31
C MET A 114 7.46 9.55 -3.75
N LYS A 115 8.41 10.15 -4.47
CA LYS A 115 8.32 11.53 -4.96
C LYS A 115 7.55 11.67 -6.27
N ALA A 116 7.41 10.60 -7.03
CA ALA A 116 6.78 10.64 -8.34
C ALA A 116 5.81 9.46 -8.56
N PRO A 117 4.65 9.44 -7.86
CA PRO A 117 3.67 8.38 -8.01
C PRO A 117 3.04 8.35 -9.41
N ILE A 118 2.56 7.17 -9.77
CA ILE A 118 1.71 6.91 -10.94
C ILE A 118 0.25 6.97 -10.50
N LEU A 119 -0.50 7.88 -11.09
CA LEU A 119 -1.95 7.99 -10.94
C LEU A 119 -2.60 7.42 -12.20
N LEU A 120 -3.39 6.36 -12.05
CA LEU A 120 -4.21 5.78 -13.12
C LEU A 120 -5.67 6.18 -12.91
N ASN A 121 -6.36 6.62 -13.96
CA ASN A 121 -7.80 6.80 -13.99
C ASN A 121 -8.43 5.64 -14.77
N THR A 122 -9.20 4.81 -14.08
CA THR A 122 -9.83 3.58 -14.61
C THR A 122 -11.09 3.84 -15.41
N ASP A 123 -11.76 4.97 -15.21
CA ASP A 123 -12.93 5.36 -16.00
C ASP A 123 -12.52 5.89 -17.38
N GLU A 124 -11.49 6.72 -17.41
CA GLU A 124 -10.97 7.35 -18.64
C GLU A 124 -9.88 6.51 -19.32
N GLN A 125 -9.36 5.48 -18.63
CA GLN A 125 -8.20 4.70 -19.06
C GLN A 125 -7.00 5.61 -19.40
N THR A 126 -6.71 6.54 -18.50
CA THR A 126 -5.55 7.44 -18.61
C THR A 126 -4.60 7.23 -17.44
N GLY A 127 -3.33 7.56 -17.62
CA GLY A 127 -2.32 7.50 -16.58
C GLY A 127 -1.40 8.72 -16.61
N LYS A 128 -0.87 9.09 -15.45
CA LYS A 128 0.10 10.18 -15.29
C LYS A 128 1.13 9.82 -14.24
N GLN A 129 2.39 10.19 -14.48
CA GLN A 129 3.39 10.24 -13.42
C GLN A 129 3.45 11.67 -12.88
N ILE A 130 3.16 11.85 -11.59
CA ILE A 130 3.03 13.16 -10.97
C ILE A 130 4.26 13.43 -10.12
N ILE A 131 5.06 14.44 -10.46
CA ILE A 131 6.17 14.86 -9.59
C ILE A 131 5.62 15.72 -8.45
N LEU A 132 5.80 15.25 -7.22
CA LEU A 132 5.36 15.98 -6.04
C LEU A 132 6.32 17.15 -5.76
N THR A 133 5.74 18.35 -5.67
CA THR A 133 6.45 19.58 -5.30
C THR A 133 6.35 19.90 -3.81
N SER A 134 5.43 19.24 -3.10
CA SER A 134 5.23 19.31 -1.66
C SER A 134 5.56 17.98 -0.99
N GLY A 135 5.88 18.03 0.30
CA GLY A 135 6.33 16.87 1.07
C GLY A 135 7.82 16.58 0.89
N ASN A 136 8.45 16.02 1.92
CA ASN A 136 9.85 15.57 1.94
C ASN A 136 10.02 14.13 1.38
N TYR A 137 9.22 13.74 0.38
CA TYR A 137 9.31 12.41 -0.21
C TYR A 137 10.59 12.25 -1.04
N GLN A 138 11.22 11.08 -0.90
CA GLN A 138 12.45 10.72 -1.61
C GLN A 138 12.13 9.98 -2.92
N ALA A 139 12.97 10.19 -3.92
CA ALA A 139 12.89 9.43 -5.19
C ALA A 139 13.47 8.01 -5.05
N GLU A 140 14.30 7.78 -4.03
CA GLU A 140 14.87 6.48 -3.68
C GLU A 140 14.59 6.19 -2.20
N TYR A 141 13.35 5.79 -1.90
CA TYR A 141 12.95 5.37 -0.55
C TYR A 141 13.24 3.88 -0.35
N ILE A 142 14.01 3.49 0.67
CA ILE A 142 14.36 2.08 0.91
C ILE A 142 13.16 1.33 1.52
N ILE A 143 12.67 0.31 0.82
CA ILE A 143 11.59 -0.55 1.29
C ILE A 143 12.16 -1.58 2.29
N GLY A 144 11.62 -1.61 3.50
CA GLY A 144 11.98 -2.61 4.54
C GLY A 144 13.13 -2.20 5.46
N ASN A 145 13.70 -1.01 5.30
CA ASN A 145 14.63 -0.42 6.26
C ASN A 145 14.07 0.96 6.63
N SER A 146 13.32 1.03 7.73
CA SER A 146 13.08 2.30 8.42
C SER A 146 14.43 2.73 8.99
N SER A 147 15.23 3.42 8.18
CA SER A 147 16.53 3.98 8.57
C SER A 147 16.69 5.42 8.07
N ASP A 148 15.58 6.10 7.75
CA ASP A 148 15.60 7.52 7.39
C ASP A 148 15.04 8.34 8.55
N PRO A 149 15.90 8.98 9.36
CA PRO A 149 15.48 9.83 10.47
C PRO A 149 14.68 11.06 10.02
N ASN A 150 14.59 11.34 8.71
CA ASN A 150 13.72 12.39 8.16
C ASN A 150 12.28 11.94 7.86
N SER A 151 11.94 10.66 8.08
CA SER A 151 10.55 10.17 8.02
C SER A 151 9.63 10.84 9.06
N SER A 152 10.21 11.49 10.07
CA SER A 152 9.50 12.20 11.14
C SER A 152 9.04 13.63 10.79
N GLN A 153 9.20 14.11 9.55
CA GLN A 153 8.68 15.43 9.14
C GLN A 153 8.05 15.41 7.74
N LEU A 154 6.81 14.92 7.67
CA LEU A 154 6.01 14.92 6.44
C LEU A 154 4.57 15.33 6.77
N GLY A 155 4.14 16.47 6.21
CA GLY A 155 2.77 16.98 6.25
C GLY A 155 2.60 18.24 7.08
N THR A 156 2.22 19.36 6.45
CA THR A 156 1.74 20.57 7.13
C THR A 156 0.30 20.39 7.62
N ASP A 157 0.04 19.31 8.35
CA ASP A 157 -1.24 19.07 8.99
C ASP A 157 -1.17 19.61 10.41
N GLU A 158 -2.18 20.38 10.80
CA GLU A 158 -2.27 20.87 12.18
C GLU A 158 -2.08 19.69 13.14
N ILE A 159 -1.06 19.79 14.01
CA ILE A 159 -0.84 18.82 15.08
C ILE A 159 -2.15 18.68 15.84
N HIS A 160 -2.82 17.55 15.65
CA HIS A 160 -4.15 17.35 16.20
C HIS A 160 -4.05 16.92 17.66
N ARG A 161 -3.02 16.12 17.99
CA ARG A 161 -2.86 15.54 19.32
C ARG A 161 -1.41 15.29 19.65
N LYS A 162 -1.03 15.58 20.90
CA LYS A 162 0.21 15.10 21.51
C LYS A 162 -0.15 14.05 22.54
N ILE A 163 0.53 12.90 22.50
CA ILE A 163 0.36 11.85 23.51
C ILE A 163 1.71 11.37 24.03
N PHE A 164 1.73 10.90 25.27
CA PHE A 164 2.88 10.22 25.84
C PHE A 164 2.60 8.72 25.84
N THR A 165 3.45 7.96 25.16
CA THR A 165 3.37 6.50 25.07
C THR A 165 4.48 5.86 25.89
N ALA A 166 4.24 4.66 26.41
CA ALA A 166 5.27 3.95 27.17
C ALA A 166 6.44 3.50 26.28
N GLN A 167 6.15 3.26 25.00
CA GLN A 167 7.07 2.71 24.01
C GLN A 167 7.95 3.79 23.38
N PHE A 168 7.39 4.97 23.09
CA PHE A 168 8.03 6.00 22.26
C PHE A 168 8.13 7.37 22.92
N GLY A 169 7.70 7.51 24.17
CA GLY A 169 7.69 8.80 24.85
C GLY A 169 6.65 9.76 24.25
N GLU A 170 6.95 11.05 24.21
CA GLU A 170 6.05 12.05 23.63
C GLU A 170 6.09 11.99 22.11
N ILE A 171 4.91 11.83 21.51
CA ILE A 171 4.72 11.81 20.06
C ILE A 171 3.65 12.82 19.65
N GLU A 172 3.84 13.41 18.48
CA GLU A 172 2.88 14.31 17.83
C GLU A 172 2.16 13.53 16.73
N ILE A 173 0.83 13.63 16.70
CA ILE A 173 -0.01 12.85 15.79
C ILE A 173 -0.77 13.79 14.86
N PRO A 174 -0.48 13.75 13.56
CA PRO A 174 -1.29 14.39 12.53
C PRO A 174 -2.71 13.82 12.50
N SER A 175 -3.72 14.66 12.22
CA SER A 175 -5.11 14.20 12.13
C SER A 175 -5.33 13.13 11.06
N GLY A 176 -4.58 13.18 9.96
CA GLY A 176 -4.65 12.20 8.87
C GLY A 176 -4.25 10.78 9.27
N ASN A 177 -3.54 10.62 10.40
CA ASN A 177 -3.01 9.35 10.86
C ASN A 177 -3.90 8.66 11.91
N ILE A 178 -5.04 9.26 12.26
CA ILE A 178 -5.97 8.72 13.25
C ILE A 178 -6.91 7.72 12.59
N ILE A 179 -6.74 6.45 12.95
CA ILE A 179 -7.55 5.34 12.46
C ILE A 179 -8.72 5.12 13.43
N ASN A 180 -9.93 5.22 12.89
CA ASN A 180 -11.17 4.97 13.62
C ASN A 180 -11.53 3.48 13.56
N PHE A 181 -11.76 2.87 14.72
CA PHE A 181 -12.25 1.50 14.87
C PHE A 181 -13.67 1.54 15.44
N PRO A 182 -14.74 1.65 14.63
CA PRO A 182 -16.11 1.78 15.12
C PRO A 182 -16.54 0.65 16.08
N LYS A 183 -16.00 -0.55 15.88
CA LYS A 183 -16.24 -1.73 16.74
C LYS A 183 -15.19 -1.90 17.86
N GLY A 184 -14.15 -1.06 17.86
CA GLY A 184 -12.95 -1.22 18.68
C GLY A 184 -12.10 -2.41 18.26
N VAL A 185 -11.09 -2.71 19.06
CA VAL A 185 -10.22 -3.89 18.91
C VAL A 185 -10.71 -4.98 19.87
N LEU A 186 -10.51 -6.26 19.56
CA LEU A 186 -10.94 -7.36 20.42
C LEU A 186 -10.34 -7.21 21.83
N GLY A 187 -11.22 -7.27 22.85
CA GLY A 187 -10.86 -7.04 24.25
C GLY A 187 -10.92 -5.58 24.70
N PHE A 188 -11.00 -4.63 23.76
CA PHE A 188 -11.09 -3.19 24.01
C PHE A 188 -12.17 -2.54 23.12
N PRO A 189 -13.46 -2.96 23.25
CA PRO A 189 -14.54 -2.45 22.42
C PRO A 189 -14.85 -0.97 22.65
N GLU A 190 -14.37 -0.38 23.74
CA GLU A 190 -14.54 1.03 24.08
C GLU A 190 -13.53 1.94 23.39
N LEU A 191 -12.34 1.44 23.04
CA LEU A 191 -11.30 2.21 22.37
C LEU A 191 -11.60 2.25 20.87
N LYS A 192 -11.70 3.46 20.31
CA LYS A 192 -12.11 3.77 18.95
C LYS A 192 -11.04 4.49 18.14
N GLU A 193 -10.15 5.22 18.78
CA GLU A 193 -9.12 5.98 18.08
C GLU A 193 -7.75 5.37 18.29
N PHE A 194 -7.08 5.03 17.19
CA PHE A 194 -5.74 4.46 17.20
C PHE A 194 -4.84 5.14 16.19
N VAL A 195 -3.53 5.02 16.40
CA VAL A 195 -2.47 5.36 15.44
C VAL A 195 -1.59 4.15 15.22
N ILE A 196 -1.05 3.99 14.01
CA ILE A 196 0.05 3.07 13.76
C ILE A 196 1.36 3.85 13.76
N ILE A 197 2.32 3.37 14.55
CA ILE A 197 3.67 3.91 14.62
C ILE A 197 4.64 2.87 14.07
N SER A 198 5.50 3.32 13.16
CA SER A 198 6.62 2.58 12.62
C SER A 198 7.89 3.24 13.15
N ASP A 199 8.73 2.51 13.87
CA ASP A 199 9.97 3.03 14.47
C ASP A 199 11.13 2.06 14.23
N GLU A 200 12.28 2.62 13.88
CA GLU A 200 13.49 1.88 13.48
C GLU A 200 14.01 0.94 14.57
N GLU A 201 13.93 1.35 15.83
CA GLU A 201 14.40 0.55 16.96
C GLU A 201 13.49 -0.66 17.20
N THR A 202 12.25 -0.58 16.72
CA THR A 202 11.24 -1.65 16.85
C THR A 202 11.02 -2.46 15.58
N ALA A 203 11.68 -2.10 14.47
CA ALA A 203 11.60 -2.84 13.22
C ALA A 203 11.95 -4.33 13.41
N PRO A 204 11.22 -5.27 12.76
CA PRO A 204 10.18 -5.07 11.75
C PRO A 204 8.76 -4.86 12.31
N PHE A 205 8.61 -4.63 13.62
CA PHE A 205 7.29 -4.46 14.24
C PHE A 205 6.79 -3.02 14.11
N ASN A 206 5.51 -2.88 13.75
CA ASN A 206 4.78 -1.62 13.92
C ASN A 206 4.01 -1.66 15.24
N TRP A 207 3.46 -0.55 15.68
CA TRP A 207 2.67 -0.47 16.92
C TRP A 207 1.33 0.20 16.69
N LEU A 208 0.24 -0.50 16.98
CA LEU A 208 -1.09 0.09 17.08
C LEU A 208 -1.29 0.65 18.48
N ILE A 209 -1.35 1.96 18.65
CA ILE A 209 -1.48 2.63 19.95
C ILE A 209 -2.83 3.35 20.04
N SER A 210 -3.54 3.18 21.16
CA SER A 210 -4.78 3.90 21.42
C SER A 210 -4.52 5.36 21.76
N LEU A 211 -5.28 6.27 21.15
CA LEU A 211 -5.22 7.71 21.46
C LEU A 211 -6.05 8.09 22.70
N GLU A 212 -7.02 7.26 23.04
CA GLU A 212 -7.86 7.41 24.24
C GLU A 212 -7.15 6.87 25.47
N GLN A 213 -6.36 5.81 25.33
CA GLN A 213 -5.54 5.26 26.40
C GLN A 213 -4.12 4.89 25.90
N PRO A 214 -3.18 5.86 25.84
CA PRO A 214 -1.82 5.67 25.28
C PRO A 214 -0.95 4.59 25.94
N SER A 215 -1.33 4.09 27.12
CA SER A 215 -0.68 2.93 27.75
C SER A 215 -1.02 1.60 27.06
N ILE A 216 -2.05 1.58 26.21
CA ILE A 216 -2.49 0.40 25.45
C ILE A 216 -1.91 0.49 24.05
N GLY A 217 -1.00 -0.44 23.75
CA GLY A 217 -0.39 -0.58 22.44
C GLY A 217 -0.16 -2.04 22.10
N PHE A 218 -0.32 -2.37 20.81
CA PHE A 218 -0.15 -3.72 20.29
C PHE A 218 0.97 -3.73 19.27
N PRO A 219 2.01 -4.57 19.44
CA PRO A 219 2.95 -4.80 18.37
C PRO A 219 2.23 -5.51 17.22
N LEU A 220 2.49 -5.04 16.01
CA LEU A 220 1.91 -5.47 14.76
C LEU A 220 3.01 -6.01 13.86
N LEU A 221 2.65 -6.99 13.04
CA LEU A 221 3.50 -7.45 11.95
C LEU A 221 2.65 -7.67 10.70
N SER A 222 3.25 -7.50 9.53
CA SER A 222 2.63 -7.95 8.28
C SER A 222 2.45 -9.47 8.32
N PRO A 223 1.24 -10.00 8.05
CA PRO A 223 1.02 -11.45 8.08
C PRO A 223 1.85 -12.19 7.01
N TRP A 224 2.18 -11.53 5.89
CA TRP A 224 2.99 -12.09 4.82
C TRP A 224 4.47 -12.28 5.18
N MET A 225 4.95 -11.64 6.25
CA MET A 225 6.27 -11.95 6.82
C MET A 225 6.30 -13.30 7.54
N LEU A 226 5.14 -13.85 7.91
CA LEU A 226 5.00 -15.11 8.64
C LEU A 226 4.52 -16.25 7.75
N ASP A 227 3.59 -15.95 6.85
CA ASP A 227 3.05 -16.88 5.85
C ASP A 227 2.86 -16.11 4.53
N MET A 228 3.72 -16.36 3.55
CA MET A 228 3.62 -15.70 2.23
C MET A 228 2.31 -16.04 1.50
N GLU A 229 1.64 -17.13 1.88
CA GLU A 229 0.35 -17.56 1.35
C GLU A 229 -0.82 -17.17 2.29
N TYR A 230 -0.66 -16.07 3.03
CA TYR A 230 -1.71 -15.55 3.88
C TYR A 230 -2.87 -14.99 3.03
N ASP A 231 -4.05 -15.60 3.19
CA ASP A 231 -5.26 -15.36 2.39
C ASP A 231 -6.35 -14.71 3.27
N LEU A 232 -6.63 -13.45 2.97
CA LEU A 232 -7.67 -12.65 3.60
C LEU A 232 -9.03 -12.74 2.88
N ARG A 233 -9.09 -13.41 1.73
CA ARG A 233 -10.26 -13.56 0.87
C ARG A 233 -10.93 -12.21 0.59
N ASN A 234 -12.26 -12.21 0.54
CA ASN A 234 -13.08 -11.04 0.21
C ASN A 234 -13.07 -9.91 1.27
N ASN A 235 -12.35 -10.06 2.39
CA ASN A 235 -12.29 -9.03 3.43
C ASN A 235 -11.16 -8.02 3.19
N PHE A 236 -10.41 -8.15 2.09
CA PHE A 236 -9.23 -7.36 1.82
C PHE A 236 -9.20 -6.92 0.36
N ASN A 237 -9.06 -5.62 0.15
CA ASN A 237 -8.75 -5.04 -1.13
C ASN A 237 -7.32 -4.47 -1.10
N PRO A 238 -6.35 -5.07 -1.82
CA PRO A 238 -4.95 -4.61 -1.80
C PRO A 238 -4.73 -3.19 -2.32
N ASP A 239 -5.73 -2.59 -3.00
CA ASP A 239 -5.59 -1.22 -3.51
C ASP A 239 -5.67 -0.16 -2.41
N TYR A 240 -6.41 -0.43 -1.34
CA TYR A 240 -6.64 0.54 -0.25
C TYR A 240 -6.72 -0.09 1.14
N ASN A 241 -6.41 -1.38 1.29
CA ASN A 241 -6.32 -2.01 2.59
C ASN A 241 -4.87 -2.33 2.97
N ALA A 242 -4.53 -2.04 4.22
CA ALA A 242 -3.37 -2.60 4.90
C ALA A 242 -3.83 -3.69 5.86
N ALA A 243 -3.00 -4.73 6.06
CA ALA A 243 -3.31 -5.82 6.96
C ALA A 243 -2.16 -6.09 7.94
N PHE A 244 -2.51 -6.29 9.21
CA PHE A 244 -1.58 -6.58 10.28
C PHE A 244 -2.09 -7.69 11.18
N VAL A 245 -1.19 -8.43 11.79
CA VAL A 245 -1.50 -9.37 12.86
C VAL A 245 -0.89 -8.89 14.16
N ILE A 246 -1.67 -9.01 15.24
CA ILE A 246 -1.22 -8.63 16.59
C ILE A 246 -0.22 -9.67 17.08
N ILE A 247 0.92 -9.20 17.58
CA ILE A 247 1.97 -10.00 18.19
C ILE A 247 1.82 -9.99 19.70
N THR A 248 1.86 -11.18 20.30
CA THR A 248 1.97 -11.38 21.74
C THR A 248 3.39 -11.80 22.08
N ILE A 249 4.07 -10.97 22.87
CA ILE A 249 5.39 -11.30 23.42
C ILE A 249 5.16 -12.01 24.75
N ARG A 250 5.55 -13.29 24.84
CA ARG A 250 5.45 -14.06 26.09
C ARG A 250 6.75 -13.92 26.88
N ALA A 251 6.65 -13.94 28.22
CA ALA A 251 7.80 -13.84 29.12
C ALA A 251 8.88 -14.91 28.82
N ALA A 252 10.12 -14.59 29.21
CA ALA A 252 11.36 -15.28 28.86
C ALA A 252 11.19 -16.79 28.61
N ASN A 253 11.52 -17.21 27.38
CA ASN A 253 11.59 -18.59 26.85
C ASN A 253 10.34 -19.13 26.15
N ARG A 254 9.24 -18.36 26.03
CA ARG A 254 8.02 -18.82 25.34
C ARG A 254 7.81 -18.27 23.92
N GLY A 255 8.79 -17.51 23.41
CA GLY A 255 8.75 -16.94 22.06
C GLY A 255 7.65 -15.88 21.88
N MET A 256 7.45 -15.50 20.62
CA MET A 256 6.40 -14.59 20.20
C MET A 256 5.33 -15.37 19.45
N THR A 257 4.07 -14.95 19.58
CA THR A 257 2.98 -15.52 18.78
C THR A 257 2.21 -14.44 18.05
N ALA A 258 1.78 -14.70 16.83
CA ALA A 258 0.93 -13.83 16.03
C ALA A 258 -0.51 -14.34 16.00
N ASN A 259 -1.47 -13.43 16.11
CA ASN A 259 -2.88 -13.75 15.94
C ASN A 259 -3.27 -13.75 14.45
N MET A 260 -2.89 -14.82 13.75
CA MET A 260 -3.18 -15.02 12.32
C MET A 260 -4.68 -15.30 12.06
N LYS A 261 -5.46 -15.63 13.09
CA LYS A 261 -6.92 -15.89 12.97
C LYS A 261 -7.74 -14.60 12.99
N ALA A 262 -7.23 -13.53 13.60
CA ALA A 262 -7.93 -12.26 13.72
C ALA A 262 -7.06 -11.04 13.35
N PRO A 263 -6.77 -10.85 12.04
CA PRO A 263 -6.00 -9.72 11.57
C PRO A 263 -6.75 -8.40 11.74
N ILE A 264 -5.99 -7.33 11.85
CA ILE A 264 -6.45 -5.95 11.69
C ILE A 264 -6.38 -5.61 10.22
N ILE A 265 -7.50 -5.17 9.66
CA ILE A 265 -7.60 -4.60 8.32
C ILE A 265 -7.84 -3.11 8.47
N ILE A 266 -7.07 -2.31 7.75
CA ILE A 266 -7.19 -0.85 7.75
C ILE A 266 -7.52 -0.41 6.34
N ASP A 267 -8.65 0.26 6.17
CA ASP A 267 -8.96 1.08 5.01
C ASP A 267 -8.21 2.40 5.18
N VAL A 268 -7.06 2.52 4.50
CA VAL A 268 -6.17 3.68 4.61
C VAL A 268 -6.78 4.95 4.02
N ILE A 269 -7.80 4.78 3.19
CA ILE A 269 -8.54 5.89 2.57
C ILE A 269 -9.55 6.45 3.55
N LYS A 270 -10.38 5.59 4.15
CA LYS A 270 -11.42 6.02 5.09
C LYS A 270 -10.88 6.23 6.51
N GLN A 271 -9.61 5.89 6.74
CA GLN A 271 -9.02 5.80 8.07
C GLN A 271 -9.90 4.96 9.00
N LEU A 272 -10.34 3.80 8.49
CA LEU A 272 -11.19 2.86 9.22
C LEU A 272 -10.45 1.55 9.46
N GLY A 273 -10.33 1.18 10.72
CA GLY A 273 -9.79 -0.09 11.16
C GLY A 273 -10.88 -1.06 11.58
N GLU A 274 -10.70 -2.34 11.24
CA GLU A 274 -11.50 -3.43 11.76
C GLU A 274 -10.60 -4.61 12.09
N GLN A 275 -10.78 -5.18 13.28
CA GLN A 275 -10.23 -6.51 13.57
C GLN A 275 -11.26 -7.56 13.18
N ILE A 276 -10.99 -8.30 12.11
CA ILE A 276 -11.89 -9.34 11.60
C ILE A 276 -11.49 -10.70 12.14
N ILE A 277 -12.44 -11.63 12.30
CA ILE A 277 -12.14 -13.03 12.63
C ILE A 277 -12.32 -13.86 11.37
N LEU A 278 -11.25 -14.49 10.90
CA LEU A 278 -11.28 -15.32 9.70
C LEU A 278 -12.02 -16.63 10.00
N SER A 279 -12.95 -17.01 9.13
CA SER A 279 -13.67 -18.29 9.21
C SER A 279 -12.79 -19.49 8.86
N SER A 280 -11.65 -19.27 8.17
CA SER A 280 -10.73 -20.33 7.75
C SER A 280 -10.03 -20.99 8.93
N ASP A 281 -10.07 -22.33 9.01
CA ASP A 281 -9.35 -23.11 10.03
C ASP A 281 -7.85 -23.24 9.76
N LYS A 282 -7.34 -22.70 8.64
CA LYS A 282 -5.91 -22.65 8.30
C LYS A 282 -5.11 -21.86 9.35
N TYR A 283 -5.71 -20.82 9.94
CA TYR A 283 -5.01 -19.86 10.79
C TYR A 283 -5.29 -20.05 12.28
N SER A 284 -4.28 -19.77 13.10
CA SER A 284 -4.32 -19.89 14.56
C SER A 284 -4.21 -18.52 15.23
N PRO A 285 -4.85 -18.30 16.39
CA PRO A 285 -4.61 -17.11 17.20
C PRO A 285 -3.24 -17.11 17.91
N GLU A 286 -2.57 -18.26 17.98
CA GLU A 286 -1.25 -18.42 18.60
C GLU A 286 -0.22 -18.99 17.60
N PHE A 287 -0.10 -18.37 16.41
CA PHE A 287 0.90 -18.79 15.43
C PHE A 287 2.31 -18.46 15.93
N ALA A 288 3.21 -19.43 16.00
CA ALA A 288 4.57 -19.20 16.50
C ALA A 288 5.39 -18.32 15.55
N VAL A 289 5.91 -17.19 16.04
CA VAL A 289 6.84 -16.32 15.33
C VAL A 289 8.25 -16.78 15.66
N ASN A 290 8.83 -17.60 14.78
CA ASN A 290 10.19 -18.11 14.95
C ASN A 290 11.18 -17.14 14.35
N SER A 291 12.18 -16.71 15.12
CA SER A 291 13.37 -16.05 14.57
C SER A 291 14.15 -17.08 13.76
N LYS A 292 14.16 -16.94 12.43
CA LYS A 292 15.19 -17.60 11.61
C LYS A 292 16.47 -16.79 11.65
#